data_AF-A0A961GRE0-F1
#
_entry.id   AF-A0A961GRE0-F1
#
_cell.length_a   1.000
_cell.length_b   1.000
_cell.length_c   1.000
_cell.angle_alpha   90.00
_cell.angle_beta   90.00
_cell.angle_gamma   90.00
#
_symmetry.space_group_name_H-M   'P 1'
#
loop_
_entity.id
_entity.type
_entity.pdbx_description
1 polymer ?
#
loop_
_entity_poly.entity_id
_entity_poly.type
_entity_poly.pdbx_seq_one_letter_code
_entity_poly.pdbx_strand_id
1 'polypeptide(L)'
;MSDPEHLDTGEDRPVLDDGAYDAFVVDADDTPDGGTHLDLTITVGKHKGLVLSIASSSSLGDPIDLLGMPATITVAFGSPSVRIDR
;
A
#
# COMPACT_ATOMS: atom_id res chain seq x y z
N MET A 1 14.84 5.62 31.63
CA MET A 1 14.12 6.31 30.55
C MET A 1 14.39 5.51 29.29
N SER A 2 13.59 4.47 29.08
CA SER A 2 13.62 3.69 27.85
C SER A 2 12.25 3.92 27.24
N ASP A 3 12.23 4.65 26.14
CA ASP A 3 11.04 4.77 25.30
C ASP A 3 10.71 3.34 24.83
N PRO A 4 9.51 2.80 25.10
CA PRO A 4 9.15 1.51 24.55
C PRO A 4 9.00 1.70 23.06
N GLU A 5 9.84 1.03 22.28
CA GLU A 5 9.67 0.89 20.84
C GLU A 5 8.21 0.50 20.59
N HIS A 6 7.47 1.41 19.96
CA HIS A 6 6.16 1.08 19.40
C HIS A 6 6.43 -0.03 18.39
N LEU A 7 6.23 -1.27 18.82
CA LEU A 7 6.00 -2.39 17.94
C LEU A 7 4.72 -2.02 17.18
N ASP A 8 4.90 -1.40 16.02
CA ASP A 8 3.84 -1.23 15.04
C ASP A 8 3.45 -2.64 14.56
N THR A 9 2.69 -3.30 15.41
CA THR A 9 2.10 -4.60 15.17
C THR A 9 1.02 -4.28 14.16
N GLY A 10 1.20 -4.68 12.90
CA GLY A 10 0.41 -4.27 11.72
C GLY A 10 -1.10 -4.55 11.76
N GLU A 11 -1.77 -4.02 12.78
CA GLU A 11 -3.15 -4.25 13.18
C GLU A 11 -4.00 -2.98 13.10
N ASP A 12 -3.42 -1.81 12.82
CA ASP A 12 -4.21 -0.63 12.38
C ASP A 12 -4.37 -0.63 10.86
N ARG A 13 -4.63 -1.82 10.30
CA ARG A 13 -5.01 -1.96 8.90
C ARG A 13 -6.35 -1.24 8.75
N PRO A 14 -6.44 -0.17 7.95
CA PRO A 14 -7.74 0.35 7.60
C PRO A 14 -8.48 -0.77 6.87
N VAL A 15 -9.52 -1.31 7.50
CA VAL A 15 -10.41 -2.28 6.89
C VAL A 15 -11.20 -1.50 5.85
N LEU A 16 -10.64 -1.40 4.65
CA LEU A 16 -11.38 -0.95 3.49
C LEU A 16 -12.52 -1.94 3.25
N ASP A 17 -13.70 -1.40 2.99
CA ASP A 17 -14.83 -2.18 2.49
C ASP A 17 -14.46 -2.82 1.14
N ASP A 18 -15.14 -3.89 0.74
CA ASP A 18 -14.96 -4.44 -0.60
C ASP A 18 -15.32 -3.38 -1.67
N GLY A 19 -14.44 -3.17 -2.63
CA GLY A 19 -14.56 -2.07 -3.59
C GLY A 19 -13.28 -1.77 -4.36
N ALA A 20 -13.35 -0.72 -5.19
CA ALA A 20 -12.21 -0.19 -5.94
C ALA A 20 -11.90 1.23 -5.49
N TYR A 21 -10.61 1.53 -5.33
CA TYR A 21 -10.10 2.79 -4.80
C TYR A 21 -8.98 3.32 -5.67
N ASP A 22 -9.14 4.55 -6.16
CA ASP A 22 -8.08 5.23 -6.90
C ASP A 22 -7.03 5.74 -5.92
N ALA A 23 -5.77 5.38 -6.17
CA ALA A 23 -4.64 5.71 -5.33
C ALA A 23 -3.43 6.16 -6.17
N PHE A 24 -2.39 6.62 -5.49
CA PHE A 24 -1.07 6.80 -6.07
C PHE A 24 -0.01 6.31 -5.09
N VAL A 25 1.11 5.84 -5.63
CA VAL A 25 2.24 5.36 -4.83
C VAL A 25 2.96 6.56 -4.20
N VAL A 26 3.06 6.58 -2.88
CA VAL A 26 3.80 7.59 -2.12
C VAL A 26 5.16 7.09 -1.68
N ASP A 27 5.29 5.78 -1.46
CA ASP A 27 6.54 5.14 -1.12
C ASP A 27 6.62 3.74 -1.74
N ALA A 28 7.83 3.29 -2.02
CA ALA A 28 8.10 1.97 -2.58
C ALA A 28 9.48 1.50 -2.16
N ASP A 29 9.56 0.25 -1.69
CA ASP A 29 10.81 -0.39 -1.27
C ASP A 29 10.85 -1.85 -1.71
N ASP A 30 12.05 -2.35 -2.00
CA ASP A 30 12.27 -3.78 -2.16
C ASP A 30 12.23 -4.48 -0.79
N THR A 31 11.68 -5.70 -0.76
CA THR A 31 11.73 -6.53 0.45
C THR A 31 12.91 -7.49 0.40
N PRO A 32 13.44 -7.94 1.57
CA PRO A 32 14.54 -8.91 1.62
C PRO A 32 14.24 -10.24 0.89
N ASP A 33 12.95 -10.58 0.77
CA ASP A 33 12.47 -11.80 0.11
C ASP A 33 12.28 -11.64 -1.42
N GLY A 34 12.68 -10.50 -1.99
CA GLY A 34 12.58 -10.20 -3.43
C GLY A 34 11.19 -9.73 -3.88
N GLY A 35 10.37 -9.29 -2.93
CA GLY A 35 9.08 -8.64 -3.17
C GLY A 35 9.21 -7.12 -3.22
N THR A 36 8.06 -6.44 -3.21
CA THR A 36 7.98 -4.97 -3.15
C THR A 36 6.95 -4.56 -2.11
N HIS A 37 7.34 -3.65 -1.21
CA HIS A 37 6.46 -2.96 -0.30
C HIS A 37 6.03 -1.63 -0.92
N LEU A 38 4.75 -1.31 -0.85
CA LEU A 38 4.19 -0.07 -1.38
C LEU A 38 3.35 0.62 -0.32
N ASP A 39 3.55 1.93 -0.19
CA ASP A 39 2.59 2.80 0.47
C ASP A 39 1.78 3.55 -0.59
N LEU A 40 0.47 3.41 -0.52
CA LEU A 40 -0.46 4.00 -1.47
C LEU A 40 -1.44 4.93 -0.77
N THR A 41 -1.61 6.13 -1.31
CA THR A 41 -2.59 7.08 -0.78
C THR A 41 -3.84 7.10 -1.64
N ILE A 42 -5.01 6.89 -1.04
CA ILE A 42 -6.30 7.00 -1.73
C ILE A 42 -6.60 8.46 -2.07
N THR A 43 -6.96 8.71 -3.33
CA THR A 43 -7.12 10.07 -3.87
C THR A 43 -8.56 10.57 -3.86
N VAL A 44 -9.54 9.67 -3.83
CA VAL A 44 -10.97 9.98 -3.98
C VAL A 44 -11.85 9.19 -3.01
N GLY A 45 -13.11 9.62 -2.89
CA GLY A 45 -14.12 8.89 -2.12
C GLY A 45 -13.99 9.03 -0.59
N LYS A 46 -14.71 8.15 0.13
CA LYS A 46 -14.86 8.20 1.59
C LYS A 46 -13.53 8.06 2.35
N HIS A 47 -12.56 7.39 1.75
CA HIS A 47 -11.26 7.10 2.35
C HIS A 47 -10.14 7.99 1.79
N LYS A 48 -10.47 9.12 1.15
CA LYS A 48 -9.46 10.04 0.61
C LYS A 48 -8.45 10.49 1.68
N GLY A 49 -7.17 10.43 1.33
CA GLY A 49 -6.04 10.78 2.21
C GLY A 49 -5.60 9.64 3.13
N LEU A 50 -6.28 8.50 3.11
CA LEU A 50 -5.83 7.28 3.78
C LEU A 50 -4.62 6.70 3.06
N VAL A 51 -3.58 6.35 3.82
CA VAL A 51 -2.39 5.66 3.35
C VAL A 51 -2.51 4.17 3.68
N LEU A 52 -2.18 3.31 2.72
CA LEU A 52 -2.24 1.86 2.85
C LEU A 52 -0.92 1.23 2.45
N SER A 53 -0.38 0.43 3.35
CA SER A 53 0.82 -0.38 3.12
C SER A 53 0.43 -1.76 2.57
N ILE A 54 0.94 -2.09 1.39
CA ILE A 54 0.67 -3.34 0.68
C ILE A 54 1.99 -3.98 0.28
N ALA A 55 2.16 -5.25 0.67
CA ALA A 55 3.31 -6.05 0.28
C ALA A 55 2.95 -6.99 -0.87
N SER A 56 3.77 -6.95 -1.93
CA SER A 56 3.80 -7.94 -3.00
C SER A 56 4.90 -8.96 -2.73
N SER A 57 4.64 -10.24 -2.98
CA SER A 57 5.65 -11.31 -2.89
C SER A 57 6.61 -11.36 -4.08
N SER A 58 6.31 -10.61 -5.15
CA SER A 58 7.16 -10.47 -6.33
C SER A 58 7.56 -9.01 -6.54
N SER A 59 8.77 -8.79 -7.07
CA SER A 59 9.19 -7.47 -7.52
C SER A 59 8.19 -6.90 -8.52
N LEU A 60 7.80 -5.64 -8.28
CA LEU A 60 6.97 -4.87 -9.20
C LEU A 60 7.83 -4.05 -10.18
N GLY A 61 9.15 -4.00 -10.04
CA GLY A 61 10.03 -3.15 -10.86
C GLY A 61 10.93 -2.30 -9.98
N ASP A 62 11.56 -1.27 -10.57
CA ASP A 62 12.39 -0.33 -9.83
C ASP A 62 11.51 0.52 -8.89
N PRO A 63 11.77 0.53 -7.56
CA PRO A 63 10.95 1.29 -6.62
C PRO A 63 10.86 2.79 -6.94
N ILE A 64 11.94 3.40 -7.46
CA ILE A 64 11.97 4.82 -7.82
C ILE A 64 11.03 5.11 -8.99
N ASP A 65 10.94 4.20 -9.96
CA ASP A 65 10.02 4.33 -11.10
C ASP A 65 8.55 4.15 -10.69
N LEU A 66 8.28 3.54 -9.53
CA LEU A 66 6.92 3.36 -9.01
C LEU A 66 6.40 4.60 -8.30
N LEU A 67 7.27 5.48 -7.78
CA LEU A 67 6.86 6.65 -7.03
C LEU A 67 6.01 7.61 -7.87
N GLY A 68 4.89 8.04 -7.31
CA GLY A 68 3.94 8.94 -7.99
C GLY A 68 3.08 8.26 -9.05
N MET A 69 3.27 6.96 -9.31
CA MET A 69 2.45 6.24 -10.28
C MET A 69 1.00 6.12 -9.80
N PRO A 70 0.01 6.38 -10.67
CA PRO A 70 -1.38 6.06 -10.38
C PRO A 70 -1.56 4.55 -10.20
N ALA A 71 -2.43 4.18 -9.27
CA ALA A 71 -2.75 2.80 -8.99
C ALA A 71 -4.22 2.64 -8.61
N THR A 72 -4.78 1.46 -8.88
CA THR A 72 -6.09 1.07 -8.38
C THR A 72 -5.91 -0.02 -7.33
N ILE A 73 -6.46 0.20 -6.14
CA ILE A 73 -6.58 -0.81 -5.09
C ILE A 73 -7.95 -1.45 -5.23
N THR A 74 -8.00 -2.78 -5.39
CA THR A 74 -9.25 -3.55 -5.35
C THR A 74 -9.26 -4.43 -4.13
N VAL A 75 -10.27 -4.27 -3.29
CA VAL A 75 -10.54 -5.12 -2.13
C VAL A 75 -11.69 -6.05 -2.47
N ALA A 76 -11.44 -7.35 -2.44
CA ALA A 76 -12.45 -8.36 -2.68
C ALA A 76 -12.37 -9.43 -1.60
N PHE A 77 -13.49 -9.70 -0.92
CA PHE A 77 -13.55 -10.63 0.20
C PHE A 77 -12.52 -10.28 1.30
N GLY A 78 -12.34 -8.99 1.56
CA GLY A 78 -11.36 -8.47 2.53
C GLY A 78 -9.89 -8.63 2.11
N SER A 79 -9.61 -9.06 0.88
CA SER A 79 -8.25 -9.23 0.36
C SER A 79 -7.91 -8.10 -0.63
N PRO A 80 -6.89 -7.26 -0.33
CA PRO A 80 -6.47 -6.20 -1.22
C PRO A 80 -5.58 -6.71 -2.36
N SER A 81 -5.74 -6.12 -3.53
CA SER A 81 -4.88 -6.29 -4.70
C SER A 81 -4.61 -4.93 -5.34
N VAL A 82 -3.43 -4.76 -5.92
CA VAL A 82 -3.00 -3.48 -6.51
C VAL A 82 -2.70 -3.68 -7.98
N ARG A 83 -3.15 -2.73 -8.79
CA ARG A 83 -2.75 -2.58 -10.18
C ARG A 83 -2.15 -1.20 -10.37
N ILE A 84 -0.93 -1.13 -10.91
CA ILE A 84 -0.23 0.11 -11.22
C ILE A 84 -0.47 0.44 -12.69
N ASP A 85 -0.85 1.68 -12.98
CA ASP A 85 -1.14 2.14 -14.34
C ASP A 85 0.14 2.63 -15.01
N ARG A 86 0.82 1.73 -15.72
CA ARG A 86 2.06 2.00 -16.49
C ARG A 86 1.79 2.24 -17.97
#